data_AF-A0A2K1E229-F1
#
_entry.id   AF-A0A2K1E229-F1
#
_cell.length_a   1.000
_cell.length_b   1.000
_cell.length_c   1.000
_cell.angle_alpha   90.00
_cell.angle_beta   90.00
_cell.angle_gamma   90.00
#
_symmetry.space_group_name_H-M   'P 1'
#
loop_
_entity.id
_entity.type
_entity.pdbx_description
1 polymer ?
#
loop_
_entity_poly.entity_id
_entity_poly.type
_entity_poly.pdbx_seq_one_letter_code
_entity_poly.pdbx_strand_id
1 'polypeptide(L)'
;MKFFAGVAVGAVVVAGLAAYNIKQIDDEPVRFPTYQMMDIGDYVRLEGSLVGGESAPVNGFYSVQCYQDRMECDITSISEIGRKQLGMFDQATLPVSEWSKTHIRMSSKDLALQGNACNFYEIAIDRQKKSATYTRRPLETAPMDCGERFEERVLRWQFGDGEAWGDLNNPS
;
A
#
# COMPACT_ATOMS: atom_id res chain seq x y z
N MET A 1 9.19 -56.65 -16.81
CA MET A 1 10.21 -55.63 -16.43
C MET A 1 10.06 -54.29 -17.16
N LYS A 2 9.77 -54.24 -18.47
CA LYS A 2 9.65 -52.96 -19.21
C LYS A 2 8.45 -52.06 -18.80
N PHE A 3 7.33 -52.67 -18.40
CA PHE A 3 6.12 -51.94 -17.96
C PHE A 3 6.33 -51.18 -16.64
N PHE A 4 6.96 -51.82 -15.65
CA PHE A 4 7.26 -51.19 -14.35
C PHE A 4 8.28 -50.05 -14.49
N ALA A 5 9.25 -50.16 -15.39
CA ALA A 5 10.20 -49.09 -15.68
C ALA A 5 9.51 -47.87 -16.32
N GLY A 6 8.56 -48.09 -17.24
CA GLY A 6 7.77 -47.00 -17.84
C GLY A 6 6.88 -46.26 -16.84
N VAL A 7 6.23 -47.01 -15.93
CA VAL A 7 5.41 -46.42 -14.86
C VAL A 7 6.25 -45.65 -13.86
N ALA A 8 7.43 -46.16 -13.48
CA ALA A 8 8.34 -45.49 -12.56
C ALA A 8 8.89 -44.17 -13.15
N VAL A 9 9.31 -44.16 -14.42
CA VAL A 9 9.78 -42.93 -15.09
C VAL A 9 8.65 -41.92 -15.23
N GLY A 10 7.45 -42.36 -15.63
CA GLY A 10 6.28 -41.48 -15.71
C GLY A 10 5.94 -40.82 -14.37
N ALA A 11 5.95 -41.59 -13.28
CA ALA A 11 5.69 -41.07 -11.94
C ALA A 11 6.74 -40.03 -11.49
N VAL A 12 8.02 -40.23 -11.78
CA VAL A 12 9.09 -39.27 -11.44
C VAL A 12 8.93 -37.97 -12.23
N VAL A 13 8.60 -38.05 -13.52
CA VAL A 13 8.38 -36.85 -14.37
C VAL A 13 7.17 -36.06 -13.88
N VAL A 14 6.06 -36.73 -13.57
CA VAL A 14 4.84 -36.08 -13.05
C VAL A 14 5.11 -35.44 -11.69
N ALA A 15 5.82 -36.12 -10.78
CA ALA A 15 6.18 -35.57 -9.48
C ALA A 15 7.12 -34.36 -9.61
N GLY A 16 8.10 -34.42 -10.52
CA GLY A 16 9.01 -33.30 -10.80
C GLY A 16 8.29 -32.08 -11.37
N LEU A 17 7.38 -32.28 -12.32
CA LEU A 17 6.55 -31.20 -12.87
C LEU A 17 5.61 -30.63 -11.81
N ALA A 18 4.98 -31.46 -10.97
CA ALA A 18 4.12 -30.98 -9.90
C ALA A 18 4.92 -30.13 -8.89
N ALA A 19 6.09 -30.60 -8.46
CA ALA A 19 6.96 -29.84 -7.56
C ALA A 19 7.45 -28.51 -8.17
N TYR A 20 7.75 -28.50 -9.47
CA TYR A 20 8.13 -27.28 -10.19
C TYR A 20 7.00 -26.26 -10.23
N ASN A 21 5.78 -26.69 -10.56
CA ASN A 21 4.62 -25.80 -10.61
C ASN A 21 4.22 -25.30 -9.22
N ILE A 22 4.25 -26.17 -8.19
CA ILE A 22 3.99 -25.76 -6.80
C ILE A 22 5.03 -24.72 -6.37
N LYS A 23 6.30 -24.94 -6.69
CA LYS A 23 7.35 -23.97 -6.38
C LYS A 23 7.14 -22.63 -7.09
N GLN A 24 6.70 -22.63 -8.35
CA GLN A 24 6.40 -21.38 -9.05
C GLN A 24 5.25 -20.62 -8.41
N ILE A 25 4.16 -21.30 -8.05
CA ILE A 25 3.01 -20.71 -7.35
C ILE A 25 3.45 -20.17 -6.00
N ASP A 26 4.21 -20.96 -5.24
CA ASP A 26 4.75 -20.53 -3.97
C ASP A 26 5.62 -19.30 -4.15
N ASP A 27 6.41 -19.21 -5.22
CA ASP A 27 7.34 -18.10 -5.52
C ASP A 27 6.69 -16.84 -6.09
N GLU A 28 5.41 -16.87 -6.49
CA GLU A 28 4.69 -15.68 -6.94
C GLU A 28 4.66 -14.62 -5.82
N PRO A 29 5.06 -13.37 -6.11
CA PRO A 29 5.06 -12.32 -5.11
C PRO A 29 3.64 -11.79 -4.91
N VAL A 30 3.37 -11.23 -3.73
CA VAL A 30 2.08 -10.56 -3.45
C VAL A 30 1.98 -9.32 -4.34
N ARG A 31 0.97 -9.28 -5.20
CA ARG A 31 0.71 -8.15 -6.08
C ARG A 31 -0.56 -7.44 -5.65
N PHE A 32 -0.46 -6.14 -5.46
CA PHE A 32 -1.63 -5.30 -5.25
C PHE A 32 -2.13 -4.71 -6.58
N PRO A 33 -3.41 -4.31 -6.65
CA PRO A 33 -3.95 -3.64 -7.84
C PRO A 33 -3.11 -2.43 -8.27
N THR A 34 -3.07 -2.18 -9.58
CA THR A 34 -2.43 -1.01 -10.17
C THR A 34 -3.10 0.27 -9.72
N TYR A 35 -2.34 1.37 -9.78
CA TYR A 35 -2.84 2.69 -9.50
C TYR A 35 -4.05 3.03 -10.37
N GLN A 36 -5.12 3.48 -9.73
CA GLN A 36 -6.29 3.99 -10.43
C GLN A 36 -6.94 5.12 -9.64
N MET A 37 -7.47 6.10 -10.37
CA MET A 37 -8.22 7.20 -9.80
C MET A 37 -9.51 7.43 -10.61
N MET A 38 -10.63 7.41 -9.90
CA MET A 38 -11.95 7.77 -10.37
C MET A 38 -12.35 9.08 -9.71
N ASP A 39 -12.75 10.06 -10.52
CA ASP A 39 -13.26 11.35 -10.06
C ASP A 39 -14.55 11.65 -10.83
N ILE A 40 -15.66 11.71 -10.12
CA ILE A 40 -16.99 12.01 -10.69
C ILE A 40 -17.59 13.31 -10.14
N GLY A 41 -16.77 14.18 -9.55
CA GLY A 41 -17.19 15.49 -9.07
C GLY A 41 -17.29 15.57 -7.55
N ASP A 42 -18.36 14.98 -7.00
CA ASP A 42 -18.69 14.92 -5.56
C ASP A 42 -18.15 13.67 -4.86
N TYR A 43 -17.63 12.71 -5.65
CA TYR A 43 -16.99 11.50 -5.19
C TYR A 43 -15.66 11.28 -5.90
N VAL A 44 -14.64 10.93 -5.12
CA VAL A 44 -13.32 10.56 -5.64
C VAL A 44 -12.88 9.24 -5.00
N ARG A 45 -12.49 8.27 -5.83
CA ARG A 45 -11.85 7.03 -5.40
C ARG A 45 -10.44 6.95 -5.95
N LEU A 46 -9.52 6.56 -5.10
CA LEU A 46 -8.11 6.39 -5.39
C LEU A 46 -7.68 5.03 -4.87
N GLU A 47 -7.05 4.23 -5.72
CA GLU A 47 -6.42 2.99 -5.33
C GLU A 47 -4.97 2.94 -5.79
N GLY A 48 -4.12 2.30 -5.01
CA GLY A 48 -2.74 2.05 -5.39
C GLY A 48 -1.83 1.85 -4.19
N SER A 49 -0.53 1.95 -4.44
CA SER A 49 0.52 1.76 -3.45
C SER A 49 1.28 3.06 -3.21
N LEU A 50 1.95 3.19 -2.07
CA LEU A 50 2.91 4.28 -1.86
C LEU A 50 4.22 3.92 -2.56
N VAL A 51 4.78 4.85 -3.35
CA VAL A 51 6.02 4.65 -4.13
C VAL A 51 6.96 5.85 -4.03
N GLY A 52 8.24 5.64 -4.37
CA GLY A 52 9.22 6.69 -4.61
C GLY A 52 9.63 7.53 -3.38
N GLY A 53 9.37 7.06 -2.16
CA GLY A 53 9.68 7.81 -0.95
C GLY A 53 11.10 7.64 -0.42
N GLU A 54 11.42 8.42 0.62
CA GLU A 54 12.74 8.47 1.27
C GLU A 54 13.08 7.23 2.13
N SER A 55 12.16 6.28 2.21
CA SER A 55 12.37 4.92 2.68
C SER A 55 11.65 3.95 1.75
N ALA A 56 12.20 2.73 1.64
CA ALA A 56 11.65 1.71 0.75
C ALA A 56 10.14 1.56 1.01
N PRO A 57 9.29 1.73 -0.01
CA PRO A 57 7.87 1.53 0.18
C PRO A 57 7.64 0.08 0.59
N VAL A 58 6.87 -0.10 1.65
CA VAL A 58 6.32 -1.40 1.98
C VAL A 58 5.27 -1.68 0.91
N ASN A 59 5.49 -2.68 0.04
CA ASN A 59 4.49 -3.12 -0.94
C ASN A 59 3.12 -3.19 -0.25
N GLY A 60 2.13 -2.49 -0.78
CA GLY A 60 0.89 -2.27 -0.04
C GLY A 60 -0.22 -1.80 -0.94
N PHE A 61 -1.44 -1.89 -0.44
CA PHE A 61 -2.63 -1.36 -1.09
C PHE A 61 -3.28 -0.33 -0.19
N TYR A 62 -3.68 0.76 -0.81
CA TYR A 62 -4.52 1.79 -0.23
C TYR A 62 -5.74 1.97 -1.13
N SER A 63 -6.91 2.03 -0.52
CA SER A 63 -8.16 2.45 -1.13
C SER A 63 -8.67 3.66 -0.36
N VAL A 64 -8.65 4.82 -1.00
CA VAL A 64 -9.14 6.09 -0.45
C VAL A 64 -10.41 6.47 -1.20
N GLN A 65 -11.51 6.65 -0.46
CA GLN A 65 -12.82 7.00 -0.99
C GLN A 65 -13.31 8.28 -0.32
N CYS A 66 -13.40 9.36 -1.08
CA CYS A 66 -13.71 10.69 -0.60
C CYS A 66 -15.11 11.13 -1.03
N TYR A 67 -15.83 11.77 -0.12
CA TYR A 67 -17.22 12.17 -0.28
C TYR A 67 -17.39 13.66 0.05
N GLN A 68 -17.86 14.45 -0.92
CA GLN A 68 -17.98 15.90 -0.76
C GLN A 68 -19.10 16.31 0.21
N ASP A 69 -20.21 15.57 0.22
CA ASP A 69 -21.38 15.84 1.07
C ASP A 69 -21.05 15.68 2.57
N ARG A 70 -20.19 14.72 2.89
CA ARG A 70 -19.71 14.44 4.26
C ARG A 70 -18.40 15.16 4.60
N MET A 71 -17.70 15.70 3.61
CA MET A 71 -16.36 16.29 3.76
C MET A 71 -15.40 15.35 4.48
N GLU A 72 -15.41 14.07 4.10
CA GLU A 72 -14.57 13.03 4.69
C GLU A 72 -14.08 12.03 3.63
N CYS A 73 -13.01 11.31 3.96
CA CYS A 73 -12.50 10.21 3.15
C CYS A 73 -12.32 8.95 3.99
N ASP A 74 -12.89 7.86 3.52
CA ASP A 74 -12.71 6.52 4.06
C ASP A 74 -11.46 5.90 3.42
N ILE A 75 -10.51 5.52 4.27
CA ILE A 75 -9.23 4.90 3.89
C ILE A 75 -9.24 3.47 4.38
N THR A 76 -8.95 2.55 3.49
CA THR A 76 -8.59 1.16 3.83
C THR A 76 -7.20 0.88 3.28
N SER A 77 -6.34 0.28 4.08
CA SER A 77 -5.02 -0.13 3.62
C SER A 77 -4.58 -1.47 4.16
N ILE A 78 -3.64 -2.08 3.45
CA ILE A 78 -2.92 -3.27 3.88
C ILE A 78 -1.51 -3.21 3.31
N SER A 79 -0.54 -3.64 4.11
CA SER A 79 0.87 -3.63 3.72
C SER A 79 1.49 -5.01 3.87
N GLU A 80 2.45 -5.34 3.02
CA GLU A 80 3.28 -6.54 3.12
C GLU A 80 4.40 -6.31 4.13
N ILE A 81 4.24 -6.81 5.36
CA ILE A 81 5.19 -6.59 6.47
C ILE A 81 6.43 -7.49 6.41
N GLY A 82 6.47 -8.41 5.47
CA GLY A 82 7.57 -9.35 5.22
C GLY A 82 7.28 -10.15 3.97
N ARG A 83 8.27 -10.89 3.45
CA ARG A 83 8.11 -11.63 2.19
C ARG A 83 6.89 -12.56 2.24
N LYS A 84 5.89 -12.29 1.41
CA LYS A 84 4.60 -12.99 1.32
C LYS A 84 3.78 -12.96 2.62
N GLN A 85 4.03 -11.97 3.49
CA GLN A 85 3.34 -11.79 4.75
C GLN A 85 2.59 -10.47 4.72
N LEU A 86 1.26 -10.57 4.73
CA LEU A 86 0.38 -9.42 4.88
C LEU A 86 0.29 -9.00 6.34
N GLY A 87 0.36 -7.70 6.57
CA GLY A 87 0.04 -7.09 7.84
C GLY A 87 -1.46 -7.07 8.11
N MET A 88 -1.81 -6.35 9.16
CA MET A 88 -3.21 -6.12 9.50
C MET A 88 -3.86 -5.16 8.50
N PHE A 89 -5.15 -5.37 8.22
CA PHE A 89 -5.97 -4.36 7.56
C PHE A 89 -6.12 -3.15 8.47
N ASP A 90 -5.86 -1.97 7.94
CA ASP A 90 -6.06 -0.70 8.62
C ASP A 90 -7.21 0.07 7.96
N GLN A 91 -8.02 0.74 8.79
CA GLN A 91 -9.17 1.52 8.35
C GLN A 91 -9.22 2.82 9.13
N ALA A 92 -9.40 3.92 8.42
CA ALA A 92 -9.55 5.24 9.01
C ALA A 92 -10.50 6.09 8.19
N THR A 93 -11.30 6.90 8.86
CA THR A 93 -12.07 7.98 8.22
C THR A 93 -11.40 9.29 8.57
N LEU A 94 -10.98 10.06 7.56
CA LEU A 94 -10.28 11.33 7.73
C LEU A 94 -11.16 12.51 7.32
N PRO A 95 -11.13 13.62 8.07
CA PRO A 95 -11.77 14.86 7.65
C PRO A 95 -11.04 15.47 6.44
N VAL A 96 -11.82 16.01 5.50
CA VAL A 96 -11.32 16.77 4.36
C VAL A 96 -11.25 18.24 4.74
N SER A 97 -10.04 18.81 4.71
CA SER A 97 -9.80 20.23 5.00
C SER A 97 -9.90 21.12 3.77
N GLU A 98 -9.73 20.55 2.57
CA GLU A 98 -9.88 21.26 1.29
C GLU A 98 -10.60 20.35 0.30
N TRP A 99 -11.71 20.82 -0.28
CA TRP A 99 -12.35 20.22 -1.44
C TRP A 99 -12.56 21.28 -2.51
N SER A 100 -11.74 21.25 -3.55
CA SER A 100 -11.81 22.20 -4.65
C SER A 100 -11.89 21.49 -6.01
N LYS A 101 -12.01 22.26 -7.09
CA LYS A 101 -11.98 21.72 -8.46
C LYS A 101 -10.63 21.10 -8.83
N THR A 102 -9.57 21.41 -8.09
CA THR A 102 -8.20 21.00 -8.41
C THR A 102 -7.59 20.10 -7.36
N HIS A 103 -7.96 20.27 -6.08
CA HIS A 103 -7.35 19.55 -4.98
C HIS A 103 -8.37 19.01 -3.99
N ILE A 104 -8.04 17.86 -3.40
CA ILE A 104 -8.66 17.36 -2.17
C ILE A 104 -7.54 17.15 -1.16
N ARG A 105 -7.68 17.66 0.06
CA ARG A 105 -6.72 17.46 1.14
C ARG A 105 -7.40 16.93 2.38
N MET A 106 -6.78 15.93 2.98
CA MET A 106 -7.21 15.31 4.23
C MET A 106 -6.00 15.06 5.13
N SER A 107 -6.23 15.00 6.43
CA SER A 107 -5.18 14.84 7.42
C SER A 107 -5.65 13.99 8.59
N SER A 108 -4.76 13.14 9.09
CA SER A 108 -4.97 12.39 10.33
C SER A 108 -4.50 13.16 11.58
N LYS A 109 -4.13 14.43 11.46
CA LYS A 109 -3.58 15.23 12.57
C LYS A 109 -4.48 15.25 13.81
N ASP A 110 -5.79 15.43 13.65
CA ASP A 110 -6.71 15.48 14.78
C ASP A 110 -6.85 14.12 15.47
N LEU A 111 -6.88 13.03 14.68
CA LEU A 111 -6.86 11.66 15.21
C LEU A 111 -5.55 11.36 15.94
N ALA A 112 -4.42 11.81 15.39
CA ALA A 112 -3.10 11.66 15.99
C ALA A 112 -3.01 12.40 17.33
N LEU A 113 -3.57 13.61 17.42
CA LEU A 113 -3.64 14.39 18.66
C LEU A 113 -4.49 13.67 19.73
N GLN A 114 -5.65 13.13 19.37
CA GLN A 114 -6.51 12.39 20.30
C GLN A 114 -5.89 11.07 20.76
N GLY A 115 -5.17 10.39 19.87
CA GLY A 115 -4.52 9.10 20.14
C GLY A 115 -3.12 9.20 20.75
N ASN A 116 -2.61 10.42 21.01
CA ASN A 116 -1.22 10.65 21.42
C ASN A 116 -0.20 9.97 20.47
N ALA A 117 -0.46 9.99 19.17
CA ALA A 117 0.43 9.40 18.17
C ALA A 117 1.69 10.26 17.94
N CYS A 118 2.80 9.62 17.61
CA CYS A 118 4.08 10.31 17.35
C CYS A 118 4.11 11.12 16.05
N ASN A 119 3.29 10.75 15.08
CA ASN A 119 3.23 11.37 13.77
C ASN A 119 1.80 11.38 13.26
N PHE A 120 1.58 12.19 12.23
CA PHE A 120 0.34 12.19 11.46
C PHE A 120 0.69 12.14 9.98
N TYR A 121 -0.31 11.88 9.16
CA TYR A 121 -0.16 11.86 7.71
C TYR A 121 -1.22 12.72 7.04
N GLU A 122 -0.85 13.22 5.87
CA GLU A 122 -1.68 14.02 4.97
C GLU A 122 -1.75 13.31 3.64
N ILE A 123 -2.95 13.24 3.06
CA ILE A 123 -3.15 12.81 1.68
C ILE A 123 -3.66 14.02 0.90
N ALA A 124 -2.96 14.32 -0.19
CA ALA A 124 -3.35 15.37 -1.11
C ALA A 124 -3.55 14.77 -2.50
N ILE A 125 -4.76 14.91 -3.03
CA ILE A 125 -5.18 14.45 -4.36
C ILE A 125 -5.19 15.66 -5.29
N ASP A 126 -4.45 15.58 -6.40
CA ASP A 126 -4.53 16.50 -7.54
C ASP A 126 -5.51 15.93 -8.57
N ARG A 127 -6.71 16.54 -8.63
CA ARG A 127 -7.82 16.11 -9.48
C ARG A 127 -7.53 16.28 -10.96
N GLN A 128 -6.74 17.29 -11.32
CA GLN A 128 -6.41 17.59 -12.71
C GLN A 128 -5.34 16.64 -13.24
N LYS A 129 -4.32 16.36 -12.44
CA LYS A 129 -3.23 15.46 -12.82
C LYS A 129 -3.55 13.99 -12.59
N LYS A 130 -4.67 13.69 -11.92
CA LYS A 130 -5.04 12.33 -11.48
C LYS A 130 -3.90 11.67 -10.72
N SER A 131 -3.38 12.38 -9.74
CA SER A 131 -2.28 11.93 -8.90
C SER A 131 -2.55 12.22 -7.45
N ALA A 132 -1.86 11.51 -6.56
CA ALA A 132 -1.97 11.77 -5.12
C ALA A 132 -0.61 11.63 -4.43
N THR A 133 -0.47 12.32 -3.31
CA THR A 133 0.71 12.26 -2.46
C THR A 133 0.32 11.88 -1.05
N TYR A 134 1.22 11.17 -0.38
CA TYR A 134 1.12 10.81 1.01
C TYR A 134 2.32 11.41 1.74
N THR A 135 2.07 12.29 2.70
CA THR A 135 3.12 12.94 3.49
C THR A 135 2.94 12.59 4.96
N ARG A 136 3.96 12.03 5.59
CA ARG A 136 3.99 11.80 7.04
C ARG A 136 4.89 12.83 7.71
N ARG A 137 4.41 13.40 8.81
CA ARG A 137 5.11 14.45 9.57
C ARG A 137 5.12 14.11 11.06
N PRO A 138 6.20 14.45 11.78
CA PRO A 138 6.18 14.36 13.25
C PRO A 138 5.08 15.26 13.81
N LEU A 139 4.47 14.83 14.91
CA LEU A 139 3.53 15.65 15.65
C LEU A 139 4.32 16.54 16.61
N GLU A 140 4.18 17.86 16.50
CA GLU A 140 4.96 18.82 17.31
C GLU A 140 4.75 18.64 18.83
N THR A 141 3.59 18.12 19.23
CA THR A 141 3.23 17.85 20.62
C THR A 141 3.48 16.40 21.03
N ALA A 142 4.23 15.63 20.24
CA ALA A 142 4.50 14.22 20.53
C ALA A 142 5.28 14.05 21.86
N PRO A 143 5.02 12.97 22.62
CA PRO A 143 5.84 12.60 23.76
C PRO A 143 7.34 12.47 23.42
N MET A 144 8.23 12.76 24.38
CA MET A 144 9.69 12.74 24.16
C MET A 144 10.23 11.38 23.69
N ASP A 145 9.56 10.27 24.00
CA ASP A 145 9.98 8.92 23.58
C ASP A 145 9.71 8.62 22.10
N CYS A 146 9.06 9.53 21.38
CA CYS A 146 8.81 9.41 19.95
C CYS A 146 10.06 9.64 19.08
N GLY A 147 11.02 10.48 19.52
CA GLY A 147 12.21 10.83 18.75
C GLY A 147 13.19 9.66 18.53
N GLU A 148 13.21 8.67 19.43
CA GLU A 148 14.00 7.45 19.24
C GLU A 148 13.32 6.43 18.30
N ARG A 149 11.98 6.46 18.21
CA ARG A 149 11.18 5.48 17.44
C ARG A 149 10.83 5.94 16.02
N PHE A 150 10.83 7.25 15.77
CA PHE A 150 10.53 7.82 14.47
C PHE A 150 11.59 8.84 14.10
N GLU A 151 12.11 8.72 12.88
CA GLU A 151 12.97 9.75 12.33
C GLU A 151 12.17 11.07 12.32
N GLU A 152 12.70 12.12 12.95
CA GLU A 152 12.07 13.45 13.06
C GLU A 152 11.99 14.19 11.70
N ARG A 153 11.85 13.45 10.60
CA ARG A 153 11.83 13.97 9.24
C ARG A 153 10.46 13.84 8.60
N VAL A 154 10.20 14.75 7.67
CA VAL A 154 9.02 14.69 6.82
C VAL A 154 9.25 13.65 5.74
N LEU A 155 8.49 12.56 5.77
CA LEU A 155 8.56 11.51 4.76
C LEU A 155 7.47 11.74 3.72
N ARG A 156 7.81 11.56 2.44
CA ARG A 156 6.90 11.79 1.31
C ARG A 156 6.91 10.61 0.37
N TRP A 157 5.74 10.24 -0.10
CA TRP A 157 5.52 9.24 -1.14
C TRP A 157 4.47 9.75 -2.12
N GLN A 158 4.43 9.11 -3.28
CA GLN A 158 3.36 9.28 -4.26
C GLN A 158 2.52 8.01 -4.29
N PHE A 159 1.25 8.13 -4.68
CA PHE A 159 0.47 6.96 -5.04
C PHE A 159 0.84 6.50 -6.45
N GLY A 160 1.09 5.21 -6.62
CA GLY A 160 1.50 4.61 -7.88
C GLY A 160 1.33 3.10 -7.86
N ASP A 161 1.91 2.45 -8.87
CA ASP A 161 1.92 0.99 -8.98
C ASP A 161 2.91 0.41 -7.96
N GLY A 162 2.44 -0.43 -7.04
CA GLY A 162 3.30 -1.07 -6.06
C GLY A 162 4.28 -2.05 -6.69
N GLU A 163 5.54 -1.98 -6.26
CA GLU A 163 6.54 -3.01 -6.58
C GLU A 163 6.43 -4.13 -5.56
N ALA A 164 6.29 -5.37 -6.04
CA ALA A 164 6.22 -6.50 -5.14
C ALA A 164 7.62 -6.83 -4.60
N TRP A 165 7.71 -7.35 -3.36
CA TRP A 165 9.01 -7.70 -2.73
C TRP A 165 9.88 -8.65 -3.57
N GLY A 166 9.27 -9.44 -4.47
CA GLY A 166 9.97 -10.35 -5.38
C GLY A 166 10.63 -9.65 -6.58
N ASP A 167 10.19 -8.46 -6.95
CA ASP A 167 10.63 -7.75 -8.16
C ASP A 167 11.94 -6.98 -7.91
N LEU A 168 12.24 -6.63 -6.65
CA LEU A 168 13.46 -5.91 -6.24
C LEU A 168 14.77 -6.70 -6.45
N ASN A 169 14.69 -8.04 -6.55
CA ASN A 169 15.86 -8.92 -6.69
C ASN A 169 15.99 -9.54 -8.10
N ASN A 170 15.07 -9.23 -9.02
CA ASN A 170 15.11 -9.70 -10.40
C ASN A 170 14.38 -8.67 -11.29
N PRO A 171 15.06 -7.58 -11.70
CA PRO A 171 14.51 -6.73 -12.74
C PRO A 171 14.42 -7.57 -14.03
N SER A 172 13.20 -7.68 -14.57
CA SER A 172 12.92 -8.28 -15.88
C SER A 172 13.68 -7.58 -17.00
#